data_AF-A0A3C0GA89-F1
#
_entry.id   AF-A0A3C0GA89-F1
#
_cell.length_a   1.000
_cell.length_b   1.000
_cell.length_c   1.000
_cell.angle_alpha   90.00
_cell.angle_beta   90.00
_cell.angle_gamma   90.00
#
_symmetry.space_group_name_H-M   'P 1'
#
loop_
_entity.id
_entity.type
_entity.pdbx_description
1 polymer ?
#
loop_
_entity_poly.entity_id
_entity_poly.type
_entity_poly.pdbx_seq_one_letter_code
_entity_poly.pdbx_strand_id
1 'polypeptide(L)'
;MKIVCVTGCLGFIGMHVVRACLARGWKVYGIDKCTYAANGIEDLFDLCQDLDLTNLTFVEGDICDIKDLPNCDYIINVAAETHVGNSIIDSADFIRSNV
;
A
#
# COMPACT_ATOMS: atom_id res chain seq x y z
N MET A 1 8.29 -16.11 -11.00
CA MET A 1 7.37 -15.38 -10.11
C MET A 1 7.98 -14.02 -9.84
N LYS A 2 7.22 -12.93 -10.02
CA LYS A 2 7.70 -11.56 -9.74
C LYS A 2 7.34 -11.16 -8.31
N ILE A 3 8.18 -10.34 -7.70
CA ILE A 3 7.98 -9.81 -6.34
C ILE A 3 7.76 -8.30 -6.47
N VAL A 4 6.66 -7.80 -5.90
CA VAL A 4 6.31 -6.38 -5.92
C VAL A 4 6.05 -5.88 -4.50
N CYS A 5 6.56 -4.68 -4.20
CA CYS A 5 6.20 -3.92 -3.03
C CYS A 5 5.15 -2.87 -3.40
N VAL A 6 4.03 -2.83 -2.68
CA VAL A 6 2.94 -1.86 -2.88
C VAL A 6 2.74 -1.10 -1.57
N THR A 7 3.07 0.19 -1.53
CA THR A 7 2.82 1.03 -0.35
C THR A 7 1.45 1.69 -0.47
N GLY A 8 0.83 2.05 0.65
CA GLY A 8 -0.54 2.58 0.64
C GLY A 8 -1.53 1.50 0.18
N CYS A 9 -1.24 0.23 0.48
CA CYS A 9 -1.95 -0.92 -0.09
C CYS A 9 -3.40 -1.06 0.39
N LEU A 10 -3.79 -0.34 1.44
CA LEU A 10 -5.17 -0.27 1.92
C LEU A 10 -5.91 0.97 1.41
N GLY A 11 -5.23 1.87 0.70
CA GLY A 11 -5.89 2.97 -0.02
C GLY A 11 -6.67 2.48 -1.24
N PHE A 12 -7.56 3.33 -1.76
CA PHE A 12 -8.43 3.02 -2.91
C PHE A 12 -7.65 2.43 -4.10
N ILE A 13 -6.59 3.12 -4.55
CA ILE A 13 -5.76 2.63 -5.67
C ILE A 13 -4.95 1.41 -5.26
N GLY A 14 -4.38 1.43 -4.05
CA GLY A 14 -3.47 0.40 -3.55
C GLY A 14 -4.10 -0.99 -3.53
N MET A 15 -5.33 -1.12 -3.03
CA MET A 15 -6.01 -2.42 -2.94
C MET A 15 -6.24 -3.04 -4.32
N HIS A 16 -6.61 -2.24 -5.32
CA HIS A 16 -6.78 -2.70 -6.70
C HIS A 16 -5.44 -3.06 -7.36
N VAL A 17 -4.35 -2.36 -7.04
CA VAL A 17 -3.00 -2.74 -7.47
C VAL A 17 -2.58 -4.07 -6.86
N VAL A 18 -2.81 -4.29 -5.55
CA VAL A 18 -2.54 -5.57 -4.89
C VAL A 18 -3.30 -6.70 -5.59
N ARG A 19 -4.61 -6.55 -5.77
CA ARG A 19 -5.45 -7.54 -6.47
C ARG A 19 -4.92 -7.83 -7.87
N ALA A 20 -4.56 -6.79 -8.63
CA ALA A 20 -4.06 -6.93 -9.98
C ALA A 20 -2.70 -7.66 -10.04
N CYS A 21 -1.84 -7.49 -9.04
CA CYS A 21 -0.57 -8.23 -8.95
C CYS A 21 -0.79 -9.68 -8.55
N LEU A 22 -1.66 -9.94 -7.56
CA LEU A 22 -2.02 -11.31 -7.15
C LEU A 22 -2.65 -12.09 -8.31
N ALA A 23 -3.53 -11.46 -9.10
CA ALA A 23 -4.13 -12.07 -10.28
C ALA A 23 -3.11 -12.44 -11.39
N ARG A 24 -1.90 -11.85 -11.37
CA ARG A 24 -0.79 -12.22 -12.25
C ARG A 24 0.09 -13.34 -11.66
N GLY A 25 -0.26 -13.86 -10.48
CA GLY A 25 0.55 -14.84 -9.75
C GLY A 25 1.85 -14.24 -9.21
N TRP A 26 1.85 -12.94 -8.88
CA TRP A 26 3.01 -12.27 -8.29
C TRP A 26 2.94 -12.31 -6.76
N LYS A 27 4.11 -12.29 -6.13
CA LYS A 27 4.21 -12.10 -4.68
C LYS A 27 4.12 -10.62 -4.37
N VAL A 28 3.21 -10.25 -3.47
CA VAL A 28 2.93 -8.88 -3.09
C VAL A 28 3.31 -8.65 -1.63
N TYR A 29 4.18 -7.68 -1.39
CA TYR A 29 4.39 -7.08 -0.08
C TYR A 29 3.57 -5.80 -0.02
N GLY A 30 2.41 -5.86 0.64
CA GLY A 30 1.55 -4.70 0.89
C GLY A 30 1.99 -3.99 2.16
N ILE A 31 2.31 -2.70 2.06
CA ILE A 31 2.73 -1.87 3.18
C ILE A 31 1.71 -0.75 3.36
N ASP A 32 1.19 -0.56 4.56
CA ASP A 32 0.30 0.56 4.87
C ASP A 32 0.46 1.02 6.32
N LYS A 33 0.26 2.31 6.58
CA LYS A 33 0.29 2.88 7.93
C LYS A 33 -1.09 2.83 8.61
N CYS A 34 -2.13 2.38 7.89
CA CYS A 34 -3.51 2.30 8.40
C CYS A 34 -4.00 3.66 8.90
N THR A 35 -3.75 4.73 8.12
CA THR A 35 -4.22 6.07 8.47
C THR A 35 -5.75 6.17 8.33
N TYR A 36 -6.32 7.33 8.67
CA TYR A 36 -7.76 7.57 8.53
C TYR A 36 -8.30 7.39 7.10
N ALA A 37 -7.42 7.42 6.09
CA ALA A 37 -7.77 7.27 4.68
C ALA A 37 -7.64 5.82 4.17
N ALA A 38 -7.18 4.90 5.02
CA ALA A 38 -7.11 3.48 4.69
C ALA A 38 -8.48 2.80 4.81
N ASN A 39 -8.75 1.85 3.93
CA ASN A 39 -9.82 0.88 4.14
C ASN A 39 -9.36 -0.20 5.14
N GLY A 40 -10.30 -1.03 5.60
CA GLY A 40 -9.97 -2.17 6.46
C GLY A 40 -9.14 -3.22 5.72
N ILE A 41 -8.32 -3.97 6.45
CA ILE A 41 -7.61 -5.12 5.86
C ILE A 41 -8.59 -6.20 5.40
N GLU A 42 -9.73 -6.31 6.07
CA GLU A 42 -10.88 -7.13 5.69
C GLU A 42 -11.39 -6.78 4.29
N ASP A 43 -11.46 -5.50 3.94
CA ASP A 43 -11.90 -5.07 2.61
C ASP A 43 -10.93 -5.56 1.52
N LEU A 44 -9.62 -5.62 1.83
CA LEU A 44 -8.60 -6.12 0.91
C LEU A 44 -8.72 -7.63 0.73
N PHE A 45 -8.95 -8.36 1.83
CA PHE A 45 -9.17 -9.80 1.79
C PHE A 45 -10.45 -10.16 1.04
N ASP A 46 -11.55 -9.44 1.27
CA ASP A 46 -12.81 -9.64 0.55
C ASP A 46 -12.66 -9.35 -0.94
N LEU A 47 -11.93 -8.30 -1.30
CA LEU A 47 -11.63 -7.94 -2.70
C LEU A 47 -10.76 -8.99 -3.42
N CYS A 48 -9.92 -9.71 -2.67
CA CYS A 48 -8.97 -10.68 -3.19
C CYS A 48 -9.32 -12.14 -2.86
N GLN A 49 -10.54 -12.41 -2.34
CA GLN A 49 -10.95 -13.74 -1.86
C GLN A 49 -10.92 -14.83 -2.95
N ASP A 50 -10.99 -14.44 -4.23
CA ASP A 50 -10.93 -15.32 -5.39
C ASP A 50 -9.50 -15.64 -5.85
N LEU A 51 -8.48 -15.13 -5.14
CA LEU A 51 -7.06 -15.23 -5.51
C LEU A 51 -6.24 -16.00 -4.47
N ASP A 52 -5.03 -16.39 -4.87
CA ASP A 52 -4.07 -17.03 -3.97
C ASP A 52 -3.45 -16.00 -3.00
N LEU A 53 -4.08 -15.86 -1.84
CA LEU A 53 -3.64 -14.97 -0.77
C LEU A 53 -2.34 -15.41 -0.10
N THR A 54 -1.82 -16.62 -0.36
CA THR A 54 -0.49 -17.02 0.17
C THR A 54 0.64 -16.19 -0.44
N ASN A 55 0.39 -15.56 -1.58
CA ASN A 55 1.31 -14.62 -2.23
C ASN A 55 1.21 -13.20 -1.66
N LEU A 56 0.27 -12.91 -0.76
CA LEU A 56 0.15 -11.62 -0.09
C LEU A 56 0.85 -11.65 1.27
N THR A 57 1.74 -10.69 1.50
CA THR A 57 2.30 -10.40 2.82
C THR A 57 1.94 -8.96 3.16
N PHE A 58 1.15 -8.76 4.22
CA PHE A 58 0.83 -7.45 4.73
C PHE A 58 1.84 -7.02 5.81
N VAL A 59 2.25 -5.76 5.77
CA VAL A 59 3.14 -5.12 6.73
C VAL A 59 2.52 -3.79 7.12
N GLU A 60 2.12 -3.67 8.39
CA GLU A 60 1.75 -2.39 8.95
C GLU A 60 3.02 -1.56 9.21
N GLY A 61 3.13 -0.38 8.61
CA GLY A 61 4.32 0.45 8.72
C GLY A 61 4.22 1.79 8.00
N ASP A 62 4.95 2.79 8.54
CA ASP A 62 5.14 4.10 7.92
C ASP A 62 6.33 4.06 6.95
N ILE A 63 6.11 4.41 5.69
CA ILE A 63 7.18 4.43 4.67
C ILE A 63 8.29 5.44 5.00
N CYS A 64 8.02 6.43 5.85
CA CYS A 64 9.04 7.37 6.34
C CYS A 64 10.06 6.71 7.27
N ASP A 65 9.68 5.60 7.92
CA ASP A 65 10.50 4.90 8.90
C ASP A 65 11.14 3.62 8.34
N ILE A 66 10.78 3.23 7.11
CA ILE A 66 11.33 2.04 6.44
C ILE A 66 12.76 2.32 6.01
N LYS A 67 13.69 1.52 6.54
CA LYS A 67 15.11 1.56 6.16
C LYS A 67 15.45 0.60 5.03
N ASP A 68 14.74 -0.52 4.96
CA ASP A 68 14.99 -1.60 4.03
C ASP A 68 13.66 -2.12 3.48
N LEU A 69 13.63 -2.35 2.16
CA LEU A 69 12.53 -3.04 1.49
C LEU A 69 12.93 -4.49 1.20
N PRO A 70 11.95 -5.42 1.13
CA PRO A 70 12.23 -6.76 0.64
C PRO A 70 12.83 -6.68 -0.76
N ASN A 71 13.72 -7.62 -1.09
CA ASN A 71 14.27 -7.72 -2.43
C ASN A 71 13.11 -7.99 -3.41
N CYS A 72 12.83 -7.03 -4.29
CA CYS A 72 11.68 -7.02 -5.17
C CYS A 72 12.06 -6.58 -6.58
N ASP A 73 11.28 -7.02 -7.56
CA ASP A 73 11.42 -6.60 -8.95
C ASP A 73 10.82 -5.21 -9.20
N TYR A 74 9.78 -4.85 -8.44
CA TYR A 74 9.01 -3.62 -8.63
C TYR A 74 8.62 -2.99 -7.29
N ILE A 75 8.60 -1.65 -7.27
CA ILE A 75 8.01 -0.86 -6.20
C ILE A 75 6.91 0.00 -6.82
N ILE A 76 5.70 -0.08 -6.28
CA ILE A 76 4.57 0.76 -6.64
C ILE A 76 4.21 1.60 -5.42
N ASN A 77 4.65 2.86 -5.41
CA ASN A 77 4.38 3.78 -4.31
C ASN A 77 3.06 4.50 -4.52
N VAL A 78 2.03 4.14 -3.75
CA VAL A 78 0.74 4.87 -3.72
C VAL A 78 0.37 5.38 -2.33
N ALA A 79 1.27 5.25 -1.35
CA ALA A 79 1.18 5.96 -0.08
C ALA A 79 1.47 7.46 -0.28
N ALA A 80 0.51 8.29 0.10
CA ALA A 80 0.65 9.73 0.17
C ALA A 80 -0.45 10.31 1.06
N GLU A 81 -0.18 11.47 1.67
CA GLU A 81 -1.25 12.35 2.12
C GLU A 81 -1.82 13.10 0.90
N THR A 82 -3.15 13.09 0.74
CA THR A 82 -3.82 13.46 -0.52
C THR A 82 -5.00 14.40 -0.33
N HIS A 83 -5.46 14.63 0.90
CA HIS A 83 -6.66 15.42 1.13
C HIS A 83 -6.38 16.92 1.01
N VAL A 84 -6.73 17.53 -0.13
CA VAL A 84 -6.43 18.95 -0.44
C VAL A 84 -6.86 19.92 0.67
N GLY A 85 -7.98 19.66 1.36
CA GLY A 85 -8.39 20.50 2.49
C GLY A 85 -7.36 20.54 3.63
N ASN A 86 -6.70 19.41 3.89
CA ASN A 86 -5.69 19.29 4.94
C ASN A 86 -4.41 20.04 4.56
N SER A 87 -4.01 20.02 3.28
CA SER A 87 -2.78 20.70 2.83
C SER A 87 -2.84 22.22 2.93
N ILE A 88 -4.05 22.78 2.87
CA ILE A 88 -4.28 24.23 3.00
C ILE A 88 -4.15 24.66 4.47
N ILE A 89 -4.54 23.79 5.41
CA ILE A 89 -4.47 24.05 6.86
C ILE A 89 -3.03 23.91 7.34
N ASP A 90 -2.37 22.81 6.98
CA ASP A 90 -0.96 22.56 7.28
C ASP A 90 -0.31 21.70 6.19
N SER A 91 0.84 22.17 5.71
CA SER A 91 1.62 21.47 4.68
C SER A 91 2.63 20.49 5.27
N ALA A 92 2.90 20.53 6.57
CA ALA A 92 3.93 19.72 7.21
C ALA A 92 3.72 18.22 6.99
N ASP A 93 2.49 17.74 7.14
CA ASP A 93 2.16 16.32 6.93
C ASP A 93 2.29 15.91 5.46
N PHE A 94 1.96 16.81 4.52
CA PHE A 94 2.16 16.57 3.09
C PHE A 94 3.64 16.47 2.74
N ILE A 95 4.47 17.37 3.25
CA ILE A 95 5.91 17.33 3.02
C ILE A 95 6.52 16.08 3.64
N ARG A 96 6.17 15.76 4.90
CA ARG A 96 6.71 14.60 5.59
C ARG A 96 6.33 13.28 4.92
N SER A 97 5.07 13.16 4.47
CA SER A 97 4.55 11.90 3.91
C SER A 97 4.96 11.68 2.45
N ASN A 98 5.08 12.75 1.66
CA ASN A 98 5.16 12.64 0.20
C ASN A 98 6.56 12.89 -0.39
N VAL A 99 7.56 13.31 0.42
CA VAL A 99 8.93 13.67 -0.01
C VAL A 99 9.97 12.89 0.77
#